data_AF-A0A0Q4QZF0-F1
#
_entry.id   AF-A0A0Q4QZF0-F1
#
_cell.length_a   1.000
_cell.length_b   1.000
_cell.length_c   1.000
_cell.angle_alpha   90.00
_cell.angle_beta   90.00
_cell.angle_gamma   90.00
#
_symmetry.space_group_name_H-M   'P 1'
#
loop_
_entity.id
_entity.type
_entity.pdbx_description
1 polymer ?
#
loop_
_entity_poly.entity_id
_entity_poly.type
_entity_poly.pdbx_seq_one_letter_code
_entity_poly.pdbx_strand_id
1 'polypeptide(L)'
;MDDQDDKKQQEQHSEKVRPFDLEKSEPASQAVHVFRQPRESQQSLAAAQAAAQAAREEAAQRAEAARLAEAARQVEVARQSEAARQEEILRRAEAARQEELARQEEDARLLEATREQAALQKREDLEEEPGQRERYGEYGEYDAYGDDNSEYDADDAEPAVTAATARNEAAGTAASVRNQAAGMAGAAGAGAGASAGAGAGAGAGAGAGAKSGAAGVANKLLQNVSGSVKQIDMQLLLKLLKNPLEGLNLNPAKDLSYGIIGIVSAIIGFLLFGLLTGSAIQLFFGYGVSDLLREGSGMSAALFGKILLLSLISTIAFLGSLWGISLWRATQRLTLRAFITSIGAMQLVSGAGFLIAGVVSLISFKLGLLVMAAALLSTLGISLVGASVASQVTKEKLWSYIVLSVCAYLLLFGLFGDLIL
;
A
#
# COMPACT_ATOMS: atom_id res chain seq x y z
N MET A 1 -36.49 16.38 5.05
CA MET A 1 -37.22 17.34 5.89
C MET A 1 -36.64 17.13 7.27
N ASP A 2 -35.73 17.93 7.81
CA ASP A 2 -35.31 19.30 7.54
C ASP A 2 -33.91 19.48 8.18
N ASP A 3 -32.87 19.81 7.42
CA ASP A 3 -31.52 20.07 8.00
C ASP A 3 -30.63 20.89 7.03
N GLN A 4 -31.24 21.81 6.29
CA GLN A 4 -30.54 22.59 5.23
C GLN A 4 -30.44 24.10 5.46
N ASP A 5 -30.92 24.65 6.59
CA ASP A 5 -31.05 26.11 6.73
C ASP A 5 -29.97 26.85 7.56
N ASP A 6 -29.09 26.16 8.29
CA ASP A 6 -28.21 26.85 9.26
C ASP A 6 -26.87 27.39 8.71
N LYS A 7 -26.58 27.24 7.40
CA LYS A 7 -25.29 27.68 6.82
C LYS A 7 -25.28 29.08 6.19
N LYS A 8 -26.38 29.84 6.26
CA LYS A 8 -26.47 31.16 5.60
C LYS A 8 -26.23 32.39 6.48
N GLN A 9 -25.92 32.25 7.77
CA GLN A 9 -25.82 33.42 8.66
C GLN A 9 -24.40 33.88 9.04
N GLN A 10 -23.34 33.25 8.54
CA GLN A 10 -21.97 33.54 9.02
C GLN A 10 -21.06 34.35 8.07
N GLU A 11 -21.65 35.12 7.14
CA GLU A 11 -20.88 35.98 6.20
C GLU A 11 -21.18 37.49 6.29
N GLN A 12 -21.95 37.97 7.28
CA GLN A 12 -22.36 39.39 7.34
C GLN A 12 -21.61 40.30 8.33
N HIS A 13 -20.52 39.83 8.96
CA HIS A 13 -19.67 40.68 9.82
C HIS A 13 -18.26 40.86 9.23
N SER A 14 -18.18 41.43 8.02
CA SER A 14 -16.94 42.06 7.55
C SER A 14 -17.06 43.56 7.80
N GLU A 15 -16.59 43.92 8.98
CA GLU A 15 -16.59 45.24 9.57
C GLU A 15 -15.88 46.25 8.66
N LYS A 16 -16.66 47.25 8.24
CA LYS A 16 -16.27 48.39 7.42
C LYS A 16 -15.27 49.25 8.18
N VAL A 17 -13.99 48.89 8.12
CA VAL A 17 -12.88 49.70 8.61
C VAL A 17 -12.82 50.97 7.77
N ARG A 18 -13.18 52.10 8.41
CA ARG A 18 -13.09 53.43 7.80
C ARG A 18 -11.62 53.79 7.60
N PRO A 19 -11.23 54.35 6.45
CA PRO A 19 -9.90 54.95 6.29
C PRO A 19 -9.80 56.14 7.25
N PHE A 20 -8.79 56.12 8.10
CA PHE A 20 -8.45 57.20 9.02
C PHE A 20 -7.76 58.30 8.20
N ASP A 21 -8.47 59.41 7.98
CA ASP A 21 -7.92 60.60 7.35
C ASP A 21 -6.84 61.20 8.26
N LEU A 22 -5.59 61.15 7.78
CA LEU A 22 -4.46 61.86 8.37
C LEU A 22 -4.60 63.35 8.01
N GLU A 23 -5.30 64.05 8.88
CA GLU A 23 -5.40 65.50 8.89
C GLU A 23 -4.01 66.10 9.15
N LYS A 24 -3.52 66.79 8.12
CA LYS A 24 -2.24 67.49 8.06
C LYS A 24 -2.30 68.73 8.95
N SER A 25 -1.97 68.57 10.24
CA SER A 25 -1.83 69.68 11.17
C SER A 25 -0.44 70.33 11.05
N GLU A 26 -0.43 71.63 10.76
CA GLU A 26 0.76 72.49 10.67
C GLU A 26 1.53 72.59 12.02
N PRO A 27 2.86 72.67 12.00
CA PRO A 27 3.62 72.93 13.22
C PRO A 27 3.63 74.45 13.53
N ALA A 28 2.80 74.85 14.49
CA ALA A 28 2.94 76.14 15.15
C ALA A 28 4.13 76.09 16.12
N SER A 29 5.13 76.93 15.82
CA SER A 29 6.31 77.21 16.61
C SER A 29 5.94 77.66 18.03
N GLN A 30 6.05 76.76 19.03
CA GLN A 30 5.99 77.12 20.45
C GLN A 30 7.37 76.92 21.08
N ALA A 31 7.88 78.03 21.61
CA ALA A 31 9.16 78.17 22.26
C ALA A 31 9.32 77.18 23.42
N VAL A 32 10.29 76.28 23.27
CA VAL A 32 10.69 75.28 24.26
C VAL A 32 11.41 75.98 25.41
N HIS A 33 10.69 76.24 26.49
CA HIS A 33 11.29 76.49 27.79
C HIS A 33 11.81 75.14 28.33
N VAL A 34 13.11 74.91 28.20
CA VAL A 34 13.81 73.71 28.69
C VAL A 34 13.83 73.74 30.22
N PHE A 35 12.77 73.24 30.84
CA PHE A 35 12.74 72.96 32.27
C PHE A 35 13.52 71.66 32.51
N ARG A 36 14.72 71.78 33.08
CA ARG A 36 15.66 70.69 33.32
C ARG A 36 15.10 69.80 34.44
N GLN A 37 14.36 68.74 34.07
CA GLN A 37 13.88 67.76 35.04
C GLN A 37 15.06 67.07 35.76
N PRO A 38 14.95 66.84 37.08
CA PRO A 38 16.01 66.21 37.87
C PRO A 38 16.23 64.77 37.39
N ARG A 39 17.50 64.41 37.14
CA ARG A 39 17.91 63.09 36.59
C ARG A 39 17.47 61.89 37.43
N GLU A 40 17.11 62.10 38.69
CA GLU A 40 16.64 61.04 39.60
C GLU A 40 15.28 60.45 39.18
N SER A 41 14.42 61.23 38.52
CA SER A 41 13.12 60.72 38.04
C SER A 41 13.27 59.72 36.88
N GLN A 42 14.25 59.93 35.99
CA GLN A 42 14.46 59.05 34.84
C GLN A 42 14.99 57.66 35.23
N GLN A 43 15.86 57.59 36.24
CA GLN A 43 16.35 56.30 36.74
C GLN A 43 15.23 55.47 37.40
N SER A 44 14.34 56.11 38.17
CA SER A 44 13.20 55.42 38.77
C SER A 44 12.22 54.86 37.72
N LEU A 45 12.04 55.58 36.62
CA LEU A 45 11.13 55.20 35.54
C LEU A 45 11.71 54.04 34.70
N ALA A 46 13.02 54.06 34.44
CA ALA A 46 13.72 52.96 33.80
C ALA A 46 13.68 51.68 34.64
N ALA A 47 13.88 51.79 35.96
CA ALA A 47 13.79 50.65 36.88
C ALA A 47 12.36 50.06 36.91
N ALA A 48 11.32 50.90 36.94
CA ALA A 48 9.94 50.46 36.89
C ALA A 48 9.58 49.76 35.56
N GLN A 49 10.10 50.25 34.43
CA GLN A 49 9.91 49.62 33.13
C GLN A 49 10.60 48.25 33.04
N ALA A 50 11.84 48.13 33.54
CA ALA A 50 12.55 46.86 33.59
C ALA A 50 11.83 45.82 34.47
N ALA A 51 11.32 46.23 35.64
CA ALA A 51 10.53 45.35 36.49
C ALA A 51 9.22 44.89 35.82
N ALA A 52 8.54 45.79 35.10
CA ALA A 52 7.33 45.45 34.35
C ALA A 52 7.61 44.49 33.18
N GLN A 53 8.77 44.61 32.52
CA GLN A 53 9.19 43.68 31.47
C GLN A 53 9.49 42.29 32.04
N ALA A 54 10.25 42.21 33.13
CA ALA A 54 10.54 40.94 33.81
C ALA A 54 9.25 40.23 34.25
N ALA A 55 8.28 40.96 34.82
CA ALA A 55 6.99 40.39 35.21
C ALA A 55 6.17 39.87 34.01
N ARG A 56 6.27 40.52 32.84
CA ARG A 56 5.61 40.07 31.61
C ARG A 56 6.24 38.81 31.04
N GLU A 57 7.57 38.71 31.09
CA GLU A 57 8.30 37.51 30.65
C GLU A 57 7.97 36.31 31.55
N GLU A 58 7.93 36.50 32.87
CA GLU A 58 7.57 35.43 33.80
C GLU A 58 6.11 34.99 33.61
N ALA A 59 5.19 35.93 33.38
CA ALA A 59 3.80 35.62 33.05
C ALA A 59 3.66 34.85 31.72
N ALA A 60 4.46 35.21 30.70
CA ALA A 60 4.47 34.51 29.42
C ALA A 60 5.00 33.07 29.57
N GLN A 61 6.09 32.87 30.33
CA GLN A 61 6.63 31.54 30.63
C GLN A 61 5.63 30.66 31.39
N ARG A 62 4.91 31.21 32.38
CA ARG A 62 3.86 30.49 33.10
C ARG A 62 2.69 30.11 32.19
N ALA A 63 2.30 30.98 31.25
CA ALA A 63 1.25 30.69 30.28
C ALA A 63 1.66 29.59 29.29
N GLU A 64 2.91 29.57 28.84
CA GLU A 64 3.43 28.51 27.97
C GLU A 64 3.51 27.16 28.70
N ALA A 65 4.00 27.15 29.94
CA ALA A 65 4.01 25.96 30.79
C ALA A 65 2.58 25.40 31.01
N ALA A 66 1.58 26.26 31.20
CA ALA A 66 0.19 25.84 31.33
C ALA A 66 -0.35 25.19 30.04
N ARG A 67 -0.02 25.75 28.87
CA ARG A 67 -0.41 25.16 27.57
C ARG A 67 0.24 23.80 27.33
N LEU A 68 1.50 23.64 27.70
CA LEU A 68 2.19 22.35 27.60
C LEU A 68 1.58 21.30 28.55
N ALA A 69 1.22 21.70 29.76
CA ALA A 69 0.53 20.81 30.71
C ALA A 69 -0.86 20.38 30.20
N GLU A 70 -1.61 21.27 29.56
CA GLU A 70 -2.90 20.94 28.95
C GLU A 70 -2.74 20.01 27.74
N ALA A 71 -1.76 20.26 26.87
CA ALA A 71 -1.44 19.39 25.75
C ALA A 71 -1.06 17.97 26.22
N ALA A 72 -0.28 17.85 27.30
CA ALA A 72 0.07 16.56 27.89
C ALA A 72 -1.17 15.80 28.40
N ARG A 73 -2.13 16.48 29.03
CA ARG A 73 -3.40 15.87 29.47
C ARG A 73 -4.23 15.37 28.29
N GLN A 74 -4.28 16.11 27.19
CA GLN A 74 -5.01 15.68 25.98
C GLN A 74 -4.39 14.42 25.35
N VAL A 75 -3.06 14.31 25.33
CA VAL A 75 -2.36 13.11 24.85
C VAL A 75 -2.67 11.90 25.73
N GLU A 76 -2.74 12.07 27.05
CA GLU A 76 -3.06 10.98 27.96
C GLU A 76 -4.51 10.50 27.80
N VAL A 77 -5.47 11.41 27.63
CA VAL A 77 -6.88 11.07 27.32
C VAL A 77 -6.98 10.33 25.98
N ALA A 78 -6.24 10.77 24.95
CA ALA A 78 -6.21 10.08 23.67
C ALA A 78 -5.67 8.65 23.82
N ARG A 79 -4.59 8.46 24.58
CA ARG A 79 -3.99 7.14 24.84
C ARG A 79 -4.94 6.20 25.59
N GLN A 80 -5.70 6.71 26.56
CA GLN A 80 -6.73 5.93 27.25
C GLN A 80 -7.87 5.52 26.31
N SER A 81 -8.29 6.41 25.41
CA SER A 81 -9.33 6.11 24.42
C SER A 81 -8.91 5.04 23.40
N GLU A 82 -7.63 5.02 23.01
CA GLU A 82 -7.08 3.98 22.15
C GLU A 82 -6.98 2.63 22.84
N ALA A 83 -6.55 2.61 24.11
CA ALA A 83 -6.53 1.38 24.91
C ALA A 83 -7.93 0.77 25.05
N ALA A 84 -8.95 1.58 25.33
CA ALA A 84 -10.33 1.11 25.41
C ALA A 84 -10.85 0.52 24.07
N ARG A 85 -10.48 1.13 22.93
CA ARG A 85 -10.82 0.60 21.60
C ARG A 85 -10.14 -0.75 21.32
N GLN A 86 -8.90 -0.93 21.79
CA GLN A 86 -8.19 -2.21 21.63
C GLN A 86 -8.85 -3.33 22.44
N GLU A 87 -9.29 -3.06 23.67
CA GLU A 87 -10.04 -4.02 24.48
C GLU A 87 -11.38 -4.41 23.82
N GLU A 88 -12.09 -3.46 23.21
CA GLU A 88 -13.33 -3.75 22.49
C GLU A 88 -13.09 -4.65 21.27
N ILE A 89 -11.99 -4.42 20.53
CA ILE A 89 -11.61 -5.26 19.39
C ILE A 89 -11.28 -6.69 19.85
N LEU A 90 -10.56 -6.85 20.96
CA LEU A 90 -10.27 -8.16 21.54
C LEU A 90 -11.54 -8.90 21.95
N ARG A 91 -12.48 -8.22 22.63
CA ARG A 91 -13.79 -8.80 22.97
C ARG A 91 -14.58 -9.24 21.75
N ARG A 92 -14.59 -8.46 20.67
CA ARG A 92 -15.26 -8.84 19.41
C ARG A 92 -14.59 -10.03 18.73
N ALA A 93 -13.26 -10.10 18.76
CA ALA A 93 -12.51 -11.22 18.21
C ALA A 93 -12.76 -12.52 18.99
N GLU A 94 -12.86 -12.45 20.31
CA GLU A 94 -13.22 -13.60 21.15
C GLU A 94 -14.66 -14.06 20.89
N ALA A 95 -15.62 -13.13 20.77
CA ALA A 95 -17.00 -13.47 20.42
C ALA A 95 -17.10 -14.15 19.05
N ALA A 96 -16.36 -13.68 18.04
CA ALA A 96 -16.33 -14.29 16.71
C ALA A 96 -15.75 -15.72 16.73
N ARG A 97 -14.72 -15.97 17.55
CA ARG A 97 -14.17 -17.33 17.74
C ARG A 97 -15.17 -18.28 18.40
N GLN A 98 -15.97 -17.79 19.35
CA GLN A 98 -17.02 -18.59 19.97
C GLN A 98 -18.13 -18.94 18.96
N GLU A 99 -18.50 -18.01 18.08
CA GLU A 99 -19.47 -18.29 17.01
C GLU A 99 -18.94 -19.32 16.00
N GLU A 100 -17.66 -19.25 15.64
CA GLU A 100 -17.02 -20.22 14.74
C GLU A 100 -16.99 -21.63 15.35
N LEU A 101 -16.67 -21.75 16.64
CA LEU A 101 -16.73 -23.02 17.36
C LEU A 101 -18.16 -23.59 17.39
N ALA A 102 -19.18 -22.75 17.61
CA ALA A 102 -20.57 -23.18 17.59
C ALA A 102 -20.99 -23.71 16.20
N ARG A 103 -20.53 -23.08 15.11
CA ARG A 103 -20.76 -23.58 13.74
C ARG A 103 -20.07 -24.92 13.48
N GLN A 104 -18.83 -25.08 13.98
CA GLN A 104 -18.12 -26.36 13.84
C GLN A 104 -18.81 -27.50 14.60
N GLU A 105 -19.38 -27.23 15.78
CA GLU A 105 -20.19 -28.22 16.51
C GLU A 105 -21.48 -28.59 15.76
N GLU A 106 -22.13 -27.63 15.11
CA GLU A 106 -23.32 -27.88 14.29
C GLU A 106 -23.00 -28.75 13.06
N ASP A 107 -21.91 -28.44 12.35
CA ASP A 107 -21.43 -29.24 11.21
C ASP A 107 -21.05 -30.68 11.63
N ALA A 108 -20.44 -30.84 12.81
CA ALA A 108 -20.13 -32.16 13.36
C ALA A 108 -21.40 -32.98 13.63
N ARG A 109 -22.45 -32.36 14.19
CA ARG A 109 -23.74 -33.01 14.42
C ARG A 109 -24.44 -33.40 13.12
N LEU A 110 -24.37 -32.56 12.08
CA LEU A 110 -24.92 -32.88 10.76
C LEU A 110 -24.20 -34.08 10.12
N LEU A 111 -22.89 -34.17 10.27
CA LEU A 111 -22.11 -35.29 9.75
C LEU A 111 -22.41 -36.60 10.50
N GLU A 112 -22.62 -36.54 11.81
CA GLU A 112 -23.05 -37.68 12.62
C GLU A 112 -24.44 -38.17 12.21
N ALA A 113 -25.41 -37.25 12.07
CA ALA A 113 -26.75 -37.59 11.60
C ALA A 113 -26.73 -38.23 10.19
N THR A 114 -25.85 -37.76 9.31
CA THR A 114 -25.68 -38.34 7.96
C THR A 114 -25.14 -39.77 8.03
N ARG A 115 -24.20 -40.05 8.95
CA ARG A 115 -23.68 -41.42 9.17
C ARG A 115 -24.74 -42.35 9.74
N GLU A 116 -25.58 -41.88 10.65
CA GLU A 116 -26.70 -42.66 11.18
C GLU A 116 -27.70 -43.01 10.07
N GLN A 117 -28.04 -42.07 9.20
CA GLN A 117 -28.91 -42.33 8.05
C GLN A 117 -28.32 -43.38 7.09
N ALA A 118 -27.02 -43.29 6.80
CA ALA A 118 -26.33 -44.29 5.97
C ALA A 118 -26.31 -45.67 6.63
N ALA A 119 -26.17 -45.74 7.96
CA ALA A 119 -26.24 -47.00 8.70
C ALA A 119 -27.65 -47.61 8.70
N LEU A 120 -28.69 -46.78 8.74
CA LEU A 120 -30.08 -47.23 8.62
C LEU A 120 -30.40 -47.76 7.23
N GLN A 121 -29.98 -47.07 6.16
CA GLN A 121 -30.13 -47.57 4.78
C GLN A 121 -29.47 -48.94 4.60
N LYS A 122 -28.24 -49.10 5.12
CA LYS A 122 -27.55 -50.39 5.08
C LYS A 122 -28.28 -51.50 5.85
N ARG A 123 -29.04 -51.16 6.90
CA ARG A 123 -29.89 -52.14 7.61
C ARG A 123 -31.11 -52.52 6.79
N GLU A 124 -31.76 -51.55 6.15
CA GLU A 124 -32.91 -51.78 5.28
C GLU A 124 -32.53 -52.69 4.10
N ASP A 125 -31.39 -52.43 3.45
CA ASP A 125 -30.85 -53.27 2.37
C ASP A 125 -30.58 -54.72 2.82
N LEU A 126 -30.20 -54.94 4.09
CA LEU A 126 -29.95 -56.27 4.64
C LEU A 126 -31.24 -57.01 5.02
N GLU A 127 -32.33 -56.30 5.31
CA GLU A 127 -33.63 -56.89 5.65
C GLU A 127 -34.45 -57.28 4.39
N GLU A 128 -34.16 -56.72 3.22
CA GLU A 128 -34.84 -57.04 1.95
C GLU A 128 -34.34 -58.32 1.23
N GLU A 129 -33.34 -59.04 1.76
CA GLU A 129 -32.85 -60.32 1.18
C GLU A 129 -33.26 -61.63 1.92
N PRO A 130 -34.53 -61.85 2.34
CA PRO A 130 -34.96 -63.17 2.81
C PRO A 130 -35.30 -64.08 1.62
N GLY A 131 -34.30 -64.54 0.86
CA GLY A 131 -34.59 -65.39 -0.31
C GLY A 131 -33.50 -66.24 -0.94
N GLN A 132 -32.20 -65.99 -0.71
CA GLN A 132 -31.14 -66.70 -1.47
C GLN A 132 -30.06 -67.39 -0.62
N ARG A 133 -30.25 -67.53 0.70
CA ARG A 133 -29.22 -68.10 1.59
C ARG A 133 -29.17 -69.63 1.73
N GLU A 134 -29.92 -70.40 0.95
CA GLU A 134 -29.90 -71.87 1.04
C GLU A 134 -29.12 -72.60 -0.06
N ARG A 135 -28.33 -71.93 -0.91
CA ARG A 135 -27.66 -72.65 -2.02
C ARG A 135 -26.19 -72.30 -2.28
N TYR A 136 -25.35 -72.25 -1.26
CA TYR A 136 -23.90 -72.51 -1.43
C TYR A 136 -23.36 -73.21 -0.19
N GLY A 137 -23.59 -74.52 -0.14
CA GLY A 137 -22.77 -75.43 0.63
C GLY A 137 -21.47 -75.74 -0.13
N GLU A 138 -20.41 -75.91 0.64
CA GLU A 138 -19.48 -77.04 0.45
C GLU A 138 -18.60 -77.01 -0.82
N TYR A 139 -17.65 -76.09 -0.85
CA TYR A 139 -16.33 -76.29 -1.48
C TYR A 139 -15.34 -75.58 -0.54
N GLY A 140 -14.48 -76.27 0.18
CA GLY A 140 -13.47 -77.17 -0.33
C GLY A 140 -12.13 -76.53 0.04
N GLU A 141 -11.62 -76.93 1.20
CA GLU A 141 -10.27 -76.70 1.70
C GLU A 141 -9.27 -77.07 0.59
N TYR A 142 -8.58 -76.08 0.02
CA TYR A 142 -7.47 -76.31 -0.90
C TYR A 142 -6.19 -75.75 -0.31
N ASP A 143 -5.28 -76.68 -0.10
CA ASP A 143 -3.95 -76.53 0.43
C ASP A 143 -3.02 -75.66 -0.42
N ALA A 144 -2.03 -75.16 0.31
CA ALA A 144 -0.76 -74.62 -0.13
C ALA A 144 -0.12 -75.36 -1.33
N TYR A 145 0.02 -74.64 -2.44
CA TYR A 145 1.16 -74.67 -3.36
C TYR A 145 1.37 -73.21 -3.77
N GLY A 146 2.53 -72.58 -3.63
CA GLY A 146 3.83 -73.09 -4.02
C GLY A 146 4.00 -72.79 -5.50
N ASP A 147 4.87 -71.81 -5.76
CA ASP A 147 5.59 -71.58 -7.03
C ASP A 147 5.14 -70.46 -7.99
N ASP A 148 6.19 -69.84 -8.51
CA ASP A 148 6.35 -68.98 -9.67
C ASP A 148 5.93 -67.50 -9.68
N ASN A 149 6.97 -66.69 -9.46
CA ASN A 149 7.21 -65.41 -10.10
C ASN A 149 6.94 -65.48 -11.61
N SER A 150 5.75 -65.09 -12.04
CA SER A 150 5.55 -64.60 -13.41
C SER A 150 5.49 -63.08 -13.38
N GLU A 151 6.61 -62.50 -13.79
CA GLU A 151 6.78 -61.14 -14.29
C GLU A 151 5.66 -60.84 -15.29
N TYR A 152 4.65 -60.09 -14.83
CA TYR A 152 3.58 -59.57 -15.67
C TYR A 152 3.91 -58.12 -16.01
N ASP A 153 4.22 -57.91 -17.29
CA ASP A 153 4.35 -56.60 -17.92
C ASP A 153 3.11 -55.75 -17.63
N ALA A 154 3.35 -54.58 -17.05
CA ALA A 154 2.35 -53.61 -16.62
C ALA A 154 2.19 -52.48 -17.65
N ASP A 155 2.15 -52.82 -18.93
CA ASP A 155 1.78 -51.90 -20.00
C ASP A 155 0.44 -52.36 -20.60
N ASP A 156 -0.48 -51.43 -20.81
CA ASP A 156 -1.80 -51.60 -21.46
C ASP A 156 -2.99 -51.99 -20.57
N ALA A 157 -3.37 -51.10 -19.64
CA ALA A 157 -4.77 -50.96 -19.22
C ALA A 157 -5.19 -49.48 -19.19
N GLU A 158 -5.88 -49.05 -20.25
CA GLU A 158 -6.51 -47.74 -20.40
C GLU A 158 -7.55 -47.45 -19.29
N PRO A 159 -7.60 -46.23 -18.73
CA PRO A 159 -8.71 -45.82 -17.87
C PRO A 159 -9.85 -45.19 -18.68
N ALA A 160 -10.88 -45.98 -18.99
CA ALA A 160 -12.14 -45.53 -19.61
C ALA A 160 -13.11 -44.79 -18.65
N VAL A 161 -12.59 -44.01 -17.69
CA VAL A 161 -13.42 -43.33 -16.66
C VAL A 161 -13.39 -41.80 -16.76
N THR A 162 -12.61 -41.22 -17.67
CA THR A 162 -12.49 -39.75 -17.82
C THR A 162 -13.47 -39.11 -18.80
N ALA A 163 -14.26 -39.88 -19.55
CA ALA A 163 -15.19 -39.34 -20.56
C ALA A 163 -16.53 -38.83 -19.99
N ALA A 164 -16.94 -39.26 -18.79
CA ALA A 164 -18.22 -38.84 -18.20
C ALA A 164 -18.16 -37.43 -17.59
N THR A 165 -17.02 -37.02 -17.04
CA THR A 165 -16.85 -35.70 -16.39
C THR A 165 -16.78 -34.56 -17.42
N ALA A 166 -16.24 -34.82 -18.61
CA ALA A 166 -16.10 -33.81 -19.68
C ALA A 166 -17.43 -33.37 -20.31
N ARG A 167 -18.50 -34.17 -20.21
CA ARG A 167 -19.81 -33.82 -20.78
C ARG A 167 -20.62 -32.83 -19.92
N ASN A 168 -20.38 -32.80 -18.60
CA ASN A 168 -21.12 -31.91 -17.70
C ASN A 168 -20.54 -30.48 -17.68
N GLU A 169 -19.26 -30.28 -18.01
CA GLU A 169 -18.67 -28.93 -18.08
C GLU A 169 -19.06 -28.15 -19.36
N ALA A 170 -19.28 -28.85 -20.48
CA ALA A 170 -19.69 -28.23 -21.73
C ALA A 170 -21.15 -27.72 -21.73
N ALA A 171 -22.03 -28.35 -20.94
CA ALA A 171 -23.43 -27.92 -20.81
C ALA A 171 -23.57 -26.62 -19.98
N GLY A 172 -22.71 -26.42 -18.98
CA GLY A 172 -22.72 -25.21 -18.14
C GLY A 172 -22.19 -23.96 -18.86
N THR A 173 -21.26 -24.11 -19.80
CA THR A 173 -20.68 -22.98 -20.55
C THR A 173 -21.62 -22.44 -21.63
N ALA A 174 -22.41 -23.30 -22.27
CA ALA A 174 -23.37 -22.89 -23.31
C ALA A 174 -24.53 -22.03 -22.75
N ALA A 175 -24.91 -22.22 -21.48
CA ALA A 175 -25.96 -21.43 -20.83
C ALA A 175 -25.49 -20.01 -20.45
N SER A 176 -24.20 -19.82 -20.14
CA SER A 176 -23.62 -18.53 -19.76
C SER A 176 -23.44 -17.56 -20.94
N VAL A 177 -23.06 -18.08 -22.10
CA VAL A 177 -22.79 -17.25 -23.31
C VAL A 177 -24.06 -16.63 -23.89
N ARG A 178 -25.24 -17.25 -23.68
CA ARG A 178 -26.50 -16.74 -24.25
C ARG A 178 -27.03 -15.49 -23.53
N ASN A 179 -26.66 -15.26 -22.26
CA ASN A 179 -27.10 -14.07 -21.50
C ASN A 179 -26.24 -12.81 -21.74
N GLN A 180 -25.03 -12.93 -22.31
CA GLN A 180 -24.16 -11.77 -22.56
C GLN A 180 -24.38 -11.11 -23.94
N ALA A 181 -24.98 -11.83 -24.90
CA ALA A 181 -25.28 -11.28 -26.23
C ALA A 181 -26.44 -10.26 -26.24
N ALA A 182 -27.27 -10.20 -25.19
CA ALA A 182 -28.41 -9.29 -25.10
C ALA A 182 -28.05 -7.87 -24.61
N GLY A 183 -26.82 -7.62 -24.14
CA GLY A 183 -26.45 -6.38 -23.45
C GLY A 183 -25.59 -5.37 -24.23
N MET A 184 -25.11 -5.68 -25.44
CA MET A 184 -24.10 -4.85 -26.14
C MET A 184 -24.62 -4.04 -27.34
N ALA A 185 -25.92 -3.87 -27.48
CA ALA A 185 -26.51 -2.96 -28.46
C ALA A 185 -26.85 -1.61 -27.81
N GLY A 186 -25.84 -0.76 -27.56
CA GLY A 186 -26.11 0.63 -27.16
C GLY A 186 -24.98 1.36 -26.44
N ALA A 187 -23.90 1.71 -27.15
CA ALA A 187 -23.01 2.81 -26.74
C ALA A 187 -22.05 3.20 -27.88
N ALA A 188 -22.60 3.80 -28.93
CA ALA A 188 -21.82 4.60 -29.86
C ALA A 188 -22.05 6.08 -29.51
N GLY A 189 -21.00 6.81 -29.11
CA GLY A 189 -21.14 8.23 -28.80
C GLY A 189 -19.87 8.92 -28.30
N ALA A 190 -19.26 9.67 -29.23
CA ALA A 190 -18.59 10.97 -29.06
C ALA A 190 -17.39 11.16 -28.11
N GLY A 191 -16.34 11.82 -28.62
CA GLY A 191 -15.39 12.55 -27.78
C GLY A 191 -13.97 12.72 -28.33
N ALA A 192 -13.79 13.24 -29.54
CA ALA A 192 -12.51 13.78 -30.01
C ALA A 192 -12.29 15.17 -29.40
N GLY A 193 -11.14 15.38 -28.74
CA GLY A 193 -10.75 16.67 -28.17
C GLY A 193 -9.25 16.89 -28.34
N ALA A 194 -8.89 17.60 -29.39
CA ALA A 194 -7.55 18.06 -29.68
C ALA A 194 -7.16 19.22 -28.75
N SER A 195 -5.92 19.23 -28.25
CA SER A 195 -5.29 20.45 -27.74
C SER A 195 -3.93 20.62 -28.41
N ALA A 196 -3.94 21.40 -29.49
CA ALA A 196 -2.77 22.07 -30.03
C ALA A 196 -2.43 23.26 -29.12
N GLY A 197 -1.14 23.41 -28.81
CA GLY A 197 -0.62 24.53 -28.03
C GLY A 197 0.86 24.72 -28.32
N ALA A 198 1.13 25.48 -29.39
CA ALA A 198 2.46 25.93 -29.78
C ALA A 198 3.03 26.90 -28.73
N GLY A 199 4.34 26.83 -28.50
CA GLY A 199 5.08 27.73 -27.63
C GLY A 199 6.58 27.59 -27.84
N ALA A 200 7.05 28.02 -29.01
CA ALA A 200 8.47 28.20 -29.29
C ALA A 200 8.95 29.50 -28.61
N GLY A 201 9.95 29.37 -27.74
CA GLY A 201 10.64 30.49 -27.10
C GLY A 201 12.08 30.08 -26.84
N ALA A 202 12.96 30.37 -27.80
CA ALA A 202 14.40 30.18 -27.69
C ALA A 202 15.00 31.24 -26.77
N GLY A 203 15.69 30.80 -25.72
CA GLY A 203 16.49 31.64 -24.82
C GLY A 203 17.75 30.89 -24.42
N ALA A 204 18.86 31.28 -25.03
CA ALA A 204 20.19 30.78 -24.69
C ALA A 204 20.60 31.26 -23.29
N GLY A 205 20.95 30.32 -22.42
CA GLY A 205 21.45 30.55 -21.07
C GLY A 205 22.03 29.27 -20.50
N ALA A 206 23.26 28.95 -20.90
CA ALA A 206 24.01 27.79 -20.44
C ALA A 206 24.71 28.09 -19.09
N GLY A 207 24.62 27.14 -18.16
CA GLY A 207 25.53 27.03 -17.00
C GLY A 207 24.85 27.19 -15.63
N ALA A 208 24.88 26.13 -14.81
CA ALA A 208 24.62 26.12 -13.36
C ALA A 208 23.16 26.04 -12.82
N GLY A 209 22.25 25.33 -13.50
CA GLY A 209 20.86 25.12 -13.01
C GLY A 209 20.38 23.67 -12.83
N ALA A 210 21.15 22.64 -13.20
CA ALA A 210 20.62 21.28 -13.36
C ALA A 210 20.25 20.53 -12.06
N LYS A 211 20.58 21.06 -10.88
CA LYS A 211 20.24 20.44 -9.59
C LYS A 211 18.89 20.91 -9.01
N SER A 212 18.31 22.01 -9.50
CA SER A 212 17.02 22.53 -8.97
C SER A 212 15.79 21.94 -9.67
N GLY A 213 15.95 21.39 -10.88
CA GLY A 213 14.83 20.81 -11.65
C GLY A 213 14.24 19.56 -11.01
N ALA A 214 15.07 18.61 -10.57
CA ALA A 214 14.60 17.39 -9.92
C ALA A 214 13.93 17.66 -8.57
N ALA A 215 14.49 18.58 -7.78
CA ALA A 215 13.90 19.02 -6.51
C ALA A 215 12.56 19.75 -6.73
N GLY A 216 12.44 20.56 -7.80
CA GLY A 216 11.20 21.23 -8.17
C GLY A 216 10.09 20.26 -8.60
N VAL A 217 10.42 19.22 -9.38
CA VAL A 217 9.46 18.18 -9.77
C VAL A 217 9.03 17.36 -8.55
N ALA A 218 9.97 16.99 -7.67
CA ALA A 218 9.65 16.28 -6.43
C ALA A 218 8.75 17.13 -5.51
N ASN A 219 9.04 18.43 -5.34
CA ASN A 219 8.23 19.31 -4.50
C ASN A 219 6.82 19.54 -5.08
N LYS A 220 6.70 19.65 -6.41
CA LYS A 220 5.40 19.74 -7.09
C LYS A 220 4.59 18.45 -6.97
N LEU A 221 5.23 17.29 -7.07
CA LEU A 221 4.61 15.99 -6.80
C LEU A 221 4.16 15.90 -5.34
N LEU A 222 5.01 16.28 -4.38
CA LEU A 222 4.68 16.27 -2.95
C LEU A 222 3.52 17.22 -2.60
N GLN A 223 3.47 18.42 -3.19
CA GLN A 223 2.36 19.36 -2.97
C GLN A 223 1.04 18.81 -3.53
N ASN A 224 1.04 18.21 -4.73
CA ASN A 224 -0.14 17.58 -5.30
C ASN A 224 -0.62 16.37 -4.48
N VAL A 225 0.32 15.61 -3.92
CA VAL A 225 0.01 14.51 -3.00
C VAL A 225 -0.59 15.04 -1.70
N SER A 226 -0.02 16.11 -1.10
CA SER A 226 -0.49 16.69 0.16
C SER A 226 -1.96 17.15 0.12
N GLY A 227 -2.42 17.73 -1.01
CA GLY A 227 -3.83 18.06 -1.20
C GLY A 227 -4.74 16.84 -1.28
N SER A 228 -4.25 15.74 -1.87
CA SER A 228 -4.98 14.48 -2.01
C SER A 228 -5.01 13.67 -0.70
N VAL A 229 -4.10 13.95 0.23
CA VAL A 229 -3.98 13.20 1.50
C VAL A 229 -5.20 13.36 2.41
N LYS A 230 -5.94 14.48 2.33
CA LYS A 230 -7.14 14.70 3.17
C LYS A 230 -8.32 13.80 2.84
N GLN A 231 -8.29 13.09 1.70
CA GLN A 231 -9.36 12.17 1.28
C GLN A 231 -8.93 10.70 1.30
N ILE A 232 -7.74 10.38 1.83
CA ILE A 232 -7.31 8.99 1.90
C ILE A 232 -8.16 8.27 2.96
N ASP A 233 -8.91 7.29 2.51
CA ASP A 233 -9.58 6.36 3.40
C ASP A 233 -8.54 5.41 4.01
N MET A 234 -8.23 5.66 5.28
CA MET A 234 -7.27 4.86 6.03
C MET A 234 -7.72 3.39 6.15
N GLN A 235 -9.03 3.12 6.17
CA GLN A 235 -9.55 1.76 6.25
C GLN A 235 -9.28 1.01 4.94
N LEU A 236 -9.45 1.67 3.80
CA LEU A 236 -9.10 1.07 2.50
C LEU A 236 -7.61 0.80 2.40
N LEU A 237 -6.76 1.71 2.89
CA LEU A 237 -5.31 1.52 2.89
C LEU A 237 -4.87 0.35 3.77
N LEU A 238 -5.48 0.18 4.95
CA LEU A 238 -5.28 -0.98 5.81
C LEU A 238 -5.82 -2.27 5.18
N LYS A 239 -6.93 -2.21 4.45
CA LYS A 239 -7.49 -3.34 3.71
C LYS A 239 -6.53 -3.79 2.61
N LEU A 240 -5.98 -2.86 1.85
CA LEU A 240 -4.97 -3.11 0.81
C LEU A 240 -3.67 -3.67 1.39
N LEU A 241 -3.26 -3.20 2.57
CA LEU A 241 -2.06 -3.72 3.24
C LEU A 241 -2.25 -5.17 3.70
N LYS A 242 -3.45 -5.53 4.17
CA LYS A 242 -3.77 -6.92 4.56
C LYS A 242 -3.95 -7.83 3.35
N ASN A 243 -4.59 -7.34 2.30
CA ASN A 243 -4.91 -8.08 1.09
C ASN A 243 -4.47 -7.27 -0.15
N PRO A 244 -3.21 -7.41 -0.62
CA PRO A 244 -2.70 -6.61 -1.74
C PRO A 244 -3.47 -6.84 -3.03
N LEU A 245 -4.07 -8.03 -3.22
CA LEU A 245 -4.86 -8.37 -4.40
C LEU A 245 -6.15 -7.55 -4.53
N GLU A 246 -6.66 -6.97 -3.44
CA GLU A 246 -7.83 -6.08 -3.48
C GLU A 246 -7.56 -4.83 -4.35
N GLY A 247 -6.27 -4.49 -4.56
CA GLY A 247 -5.84 -3.43 -5.47
C GLY A 247 -6.31 -3.61 -6.91
N LEU A 248 -6.59 -4.85 -7.34
CA LEU A 248 -7.13 -5.15 -8.67
C LEU A 248 -8.58 -4.68 -8.86
N ASN A 249 -9.34 -4.55 -7.78
CA ASN A 249 -10.75 -4.15 -7.81
C ASN A 249 -10.95 -2.64 -7.64
N LEU A 250 -9.86 -1.87 -7.50
CA LEU A 250 -9.92 -0.42 -7.35
C LEU A 250 -10.38 0.25 -8.65
N ASN A 251 -11.15 1.33 -8.50
CA ASN A 251 -11.61 2.10 -9.64
C ASN A 251 -10.49 3.04 -10.12
N PRO A 252 -9.94 2.86 -11.33
CA PRO A 252 -8.77 3.61 -11.80
C PRO A 252 -9.03 5.12 -11.97
N ALA A 253 -10.29 5.55 -12.01
CA ALA A 253 -10.64 6.97 -12.10
C ALA A 253 -10.63 7.67 -10.73
N LYS A 254 -10.99 6.96 -9.66
CA LYS A 254 -11.13 7.53 -8.31
C LYS A 254 -9.93 7.19 -7.41
N ASP A 255 -9.34 6.02 -7.59
CA ASP A 255 -8.44 5.40 -6.63
C ASP A 255 -6.96 5.47 -7.04
N LEU A 256 -6.64 6.25 -8.09
CA LEU A 256 -5.26 6.43 -8.58
C LEU A 256 -4.30 6.91 -7.47
N SER A 257 -4.81 7.69 -6.52
CA SER A 257 -4.05 8.15 -5.36
C SER A 257 -3.46 6.98 -4.56
N TYR A 258 -4.21 5.91 -4.31
CA TYR A 258 -3.74 4.73 -3.56
C TYR A 258 -2.60 4.02 -4.30
N GLY A 259 -2.68 3.95 -5.64
CA GLY A 259 -1.60 3.43 -6.47
C GLY A 259 -0.30 4.21 -6.32
N ILE A 260 -0.40 5.55 -6.42
CA ILE A 260 0.76 6.44 -6.26
C ILE A 260 1.33 6.34 -4.84
N ILE A 261 0.47 6.32 -3.82
CA ILE A 261 0.89 6.19 -2.41
C ILE A 261 1.66 4.90 -2.20
N GLY A 262 1.22 3.78 -2.79
CA GLY A 262 1.93 2.52 -2.68
C GLY A 262 3.32 2.53 -3.32
N ILE A 263 3.47 3.13 -4.51
CA ILE A 263 4.78 3.30 -5.16
C ILE A 263 5.69 4.20 -4.30
N VAL A 264 5.17 5.34 -3.85
CA VAL A 264 5.92 6.27 -2.99
C VAL A 264 6.31 5.62 -1.68
N SER A 265 5.41 4.83 -1.08
CA SER A 265 5.67 4.07 0.15
C SER A 265 6.77 3.03 -0.04
N ALA A 266 6.79 2.30 -1.17
CA ALA A 266 7.86 1.37 -1.48
C ALA A 266 9.23 2.07 -1.62
N ILE A 267 9.26 3.21 -2.31
CA ILE A 267 10.49 4.01 -2.45
C ILE A 267 10.97 4.50 -1.08
N ILE A 268 10.09 5.09 -0.27
CA ILE A 268 10.43 5.59 1.07
C ILE A 268 10.90 4.43 1.98
N GLY A 269 10.19 3.30 1.96
CA GLY A 269 10.56 2.11 2.73
C GLY A 269 11.94 1.59 2.36
N PHE A 270 12.25 1.54 1.06
CA PHE A 270 13.58 1.15 0.58
C PHE A 270 14.67 2.15 0.97
N LEU A 271 14.39 3.45 0.89
CA LEU A 271 15.31 4.51 1.33
C LEU A 271 15.61 4.41 2.83
N LEU A 272 14.57 4.23 3.64
CA LEU A 272 14.71 4.04 5.09
C LEU A 272 15.49 2.76 5.40
N PHE A 273 15.23 1.67 4.70
CA PHE A 273 16.03 0.44 4.81
C PHE A 273 17.51 0.70 4.53
N GLY A 274 17.83 1.39 3.42
CA GLY A 274 19.21 1.72 3.07
C GLY A 274 19.89 2.58 4.13
N LEU A 275 19.18 3.57 4.66
CA LEU A 275 19.67 4.45 5.72
C LEU A 275 19.91 3.71 7.05
N LEU A 276 18.94 2.90 7.48
CA LEU A 276 19.04 2.09 8.71
C LEU A 276 20.13 1.03 8.60
N THR A 277 20.23 0.38 7.45
CA THR A 277 21.25 -0.64 7.19
C THR A 277 22.65 -0.03 7.11
N GLY A 278 22.78 1.18 6.55
CA GLY A 278 24.01 1.95 6.65
C GLY A 278 24.44 2.15 8.11
N SER A 279 23.52 2.59 8.96
CA SER A 279 23.78 2.76 10.40
C SER A 279 24.16 1.45 11.10
N ALA A 280 23.52 0.33 10.75
CA ALA A 280 23.85 -0.99 11.29
C ALA A 280 25.27 -1.45 10.90
N ILE A 281 25.68 -1.20 9.65
CA ILE A 281 27.04 -1.51 9.18
C ILE A 281 28.08 -0.70 9.98
N GLN A 282 27.80 0.56 10.30
CA GLN A 282 28.66 1.37 11.15
C GLN A 282 28.89 0.74 12.52
N LEU A 283 27.81 0.27 13.15
CA LEU A 283 27.89 -0.34 14.48
C LEU A 283 28.69 -1.64 14.46
N PHE A 284 28.61 -2.40 13.37
CA PHE A 284 29.25 -3.71 13.25
C PHE A 284 30.71 -3.67 12.76
N PHE A 285 31.05 -2.73 11.87
CA PHE A 285 32.38 -2.62 11.25
C PHE A 285 33.23 -1.47 11.80
N GLY A 286 32.71 -0.66 12.72
CA GLY A 286 33.45 0.44 13.35
C GLY A 286 33.77 1.64 12.44
N TYR A 287 33.40 1.57 11.15
CA TYR A 287 33.51 2.68 10.20
C TYR A 287 32.22 3.50 10.19
N GLY A 288 32.30 4.74 10.66
CA GLY A 288 31.12 5.57 10.90
C GLY A 288 30.36 6.01 9.64
N VAL A 289 29.03 5.86 9.59
CA VAL A 289 28.17 6.60 8.64
C VAL A 289 28.21 8.09 8.95
N SER A 290 28.58 8.47 10.18
CA SER A 290 28.98 9.83 10.48
C SER A 290 30.17 10.28 9.62
N ASP A 291 31.14 9.46 9.21
CA ASP A 291 32.13 9.90 8.20
C ASP A 291 31.53 9.96 6.79
N LEU A 292 30.53 9.13 6.51
CA LEU A 292 29.79 9.12 5.24
C LEU A 292 28.87 10.36 5.06
N LEU A 293 28.42 10.97 6.17
CA LEU A 293 27.55 12.15 6.19
C LEU A 293 28.24 13.43 6.70
N ARG A 294 29.31 13.34 7.49
CA ARG A 294 29.89 14.48 8.24
C ARG A 294 31.20 15.03 7.68
N GLU A 295 31.90 14.36 6.77
CA GLU A 295 33.14 14.92 6.22
C GLU A 295 33.48 14.44 4.80
N GLY A 296 33.06 15.22 3.79
CA GLY A 296 33.90 15.66 2.67
C GLY A 296 34.56 14.66 1.71
N SER A 297 34.61 13.36 1.98
CA SER A 297 35.14 12.37 1.05
C SER A 297 34.05 12.00 0.04
N GLY A 298 33.88 12.84 -0.98
CA GLY A 298 32.80 12.79 -1.97
C GLY A 298 32.60 11.46 -2.72
N MET A 299 33.38 10.42 -2.43
CA MET A 299 33.26 9.09 -3.02
C MET A 299 32.11 8.27 -2.42
N SER A 300 31.88 8.33 -1.09
CA SER A 300 30.90 7.46 -0.42
C SER A 300 29.45 7.91 -0.61
N ALA A 301 29.17 9.21 -0.45
CA ALA A 301 27.86 9.79 -0.75
C ALA A 301 27.50 9.70 -2.25
N ALA A 302 28.50 9.86 -3.14
CA ALA A 302 28.28 9.70 -4.58
C ALA A 302 27.97 8.24 -4.95
N LEU A 303 28.69 7.27 -4.36
CA LEU A 303 28.41 5.85 -4.58
C LEU A 303 27.04 5.44 -4.02
N PHE A 304 26.68 5.90 -2.81
CA PHE A 304 25.36 5.64 -2.24
C PHE A 304 24.25 6.23 -3.10
N GLY A 305 24.42 7.49 -3.55
CA GLY A 305 23.50 8.14 -4.47
C GLY A 305 23.37 7.40 -5.80
N LYS A 306 24.47 6.87 -6.36
CA LYS A 306 24.46 6.05 -7.58
C LYS A 306 23.72 4.73 -7.38
N ILE A 307 23.97 4.01 -6.29
CA ILE A 307 23.30 2.72 -6.01
C ILE A 307 21.81 2.95 -5.78
N LEU A 308 21.44 4.01 -5.05
CA LEU A 308 20.06 4.39 -4.82
C LEU A 308 19.36 4.76 -6.14
N LEU A 309 20.00 5.59 -6.97
CA LEU A 309 19.50 5.94 -8.30
C LEU A 309 19.33 4.70 -9.19
N LEU A 310 20.31 3.79 -9.17
CA LEU A 310 20.27 2.53 -9.90
C LEU A 310 19.12 1.65 -9.42
N SER A 311 18.82 1.61 -8.12
CA SER A 311 17.68 0.87 -7.57
C SER A 311 16.33 1.46 -8.00
N LEU A 312 16.23 2.80 -8.05
CA LEU A 312 15.03 3.49 -8.48
C LEU A 312 14.77 3.25 -9.97
N ILE A 313 15.83 3.34 -10.78
CA ILE A 313 15.75 3.09 -12.22
C ILE A 313 15.46 1.61 -12.50
N SER A 314 16.04 0.69 -11.74
CA SER A 314 15.69 -0.74 -11.78
C SER A 314 14.21 -0.96 -11.49
N THR A 315 13.66 -0.29 -10.47
CA THR A 315 12.24 -0.39 -10.13
C THR A 315 11.36 0.13 -11.28
N ILE A 316 11.69 1.30 -11.84
CA ILE A 316 10.97 1.88 -12.99
C ILE A 316 11.07 0.96 -14.22
N ALA A 317 12.25 0.40 -14.50
CA ALA A 317 12.47 -0.54 -15.60
C ALA A 317 11.64 -1.81 -15.42
N PHE A 318 11.53 -2.31 -14.19
CA PHE A 318 10.71 -3.48 -13.85
C PHE A 318 9.22 -3.21 -14.05
N LEU A 319 8.68 -2.11 -13.51
CA LEU A 319 7.28 -1.75 -13.76
C LEU A 319 7.03 -1.50 -15.25
N GLY A 320 7.98 -0.86 -15.94
CA GLY A 320 7.91 -0.59 -17.37
C GLY A 320 7.89 -1.86 -18.21
N SER A 321 8.69 -2.87 -17.86
CA SER A 321 8.70 -4.15 -18.57
C SER A 321 7.40 -4.91 -18.37
N LEU A 322 6.86 -4.95 -17.15
CA LEU A 322 5.55 -5.53 -16.85
C LEU A 322 4.45 -4.84 -17.64
N TRP A 323 4.44 -3.50 -17.66
CA TRP A 323 3.45 -2.73 -18.40
C TRP A 323 3.57 -2.94 -19.92
N GLY A 324 4.79 -2.88 -20.47
CA GLY A 324 5.02 -3.04 -21.90
C GLY A 324 4.61 -4.41 -22.42
N ILE A 325 4.93 -5.47 -21.68
CA ILE A 325 4.54 -6.84 -22.06
C ILE A 325 3.06 -7.07 -21.81
N SER A 326 2.49 -6.49 -20.76
CA SER A 326 1.03 -6.48 -20.58
C SER A 326 0.35 -5.84 -21.79
N LEU A 327 0.85 -4.71 -22.30
CA LEU A 327 0.25 -4.07 -23.47
C LEU A 327 0.33 -4.94 -24.73
N TRP A 328 1.41 -5.71 -24.89
CA TRP A 328 1.61 -6.58 -26.06
C TRP A 328 0.81 -7.89 -25.99
N ARG A 329 0.64 -8.46 -24.80
CA ARG A 329 0.02 -9.78 -24.61
C ARG A 329 -1.41 -9.75 -24.06
N ALA A 330 -1.89 -8.63 -23.53
CA ALA A 330 -3.23 -8.56 -22.93
C ALA A 330 -4.33 -8.60 -23.99
N THR A 331 -5.42 -9.30 -23.65
CA THR A 331 -6.66 -9.30 -24.42
C THR A 331 -7.41 -7.97 -24.27
N GLN A 332 -7.20 -7.27 -23.15
CA GLN A 332 -7.76 -5.93 -22.90
C GLN A 332 -6.66 -4.86 -22.86
N ARG A 333 -6.93 -3.70 -23.46
CA ARG A 333 -6.03 -2.55 -23.39
C ARG A 333 -6.04 -1.95 -21.98
N LEU A 334 -5.07 -2.33 -21.16
CA LEU A 334 -4.86 -1.69 -19.87
C LEU A 334 -4.48 -0.22 -20.06
N THR A 335 -5.30 0.67 -19.51
CA THR A 335 -4.91 2.08 -19.39
C THR A 335 -3.76 2.20 -18.39
N LEU A 336 -2.80 3.09 -18.66
CA LEU A 336 -1.68 3.34 -17.74
C LEU A 336 -2.17 3.69 -16.33
N ARG A 337 -3.29 4.43 -16.22
CA ARG A 337 -3.92 4.76 -14.95
C ARG A 337 -4.39 3.52 -14.19
N ALA A 338 -5.04 2.57 -14.87
CA ALA A 338 -5.46 1.33 -14.25
C ALA A 338 -4.29 0.48 -13.78
N PHE A 339 -3.23 0.38 -14.59
CA PHE A 339 -2.01 -0.32 -14.21
C PHE A 339 -1.34 0.30 -12.98
N ILE A 340 -1.16 1.62 -12.96
CA ILE A 340 -0.56 2.33 -11.82
C ILE A 340 -1.44 2.19 -10.56
N THR A 341 -2.76 2.25 -10.72
CA THR A 341 -3.70 2.10 -9.59
C THR A 341 -3.59 0.71 -8.97
N SER A 342 -3.66 -0.34 -9.80
CA SER A 342 -3.70 -1.71 -9.31
C SER A 342 -2.35 -2.22 -8.82
N ILE A 343 -1.29 -2.06 -9.62
CA ILE A 343 0.06 -2.51 -9.26
C ILE A 343 0.67 -1.62 -8.20
N GLY A 344 0.42 -0.31 -8.27
CA GLY A 344 0.94 0.62 -7.26
C GLY A 344 0.37 0.34 -5.88
N ALA A 345 -0.93 0.02 -5.77
CA ALA A 345 -1.54 -0.29 -4.48
C ALA A 345 -0.94 -1.57 -3.84
N MET A 346 -0.55 -2.55 -4.66
CA MET A 346 0.13 -3.76 -4.19
C MET A 346 1.51 -3.48 -3.58
N GLN A 347 2.19 -2.41 -4.00
CA GLN A 347 3.52 -2.06 -3.51
C GLN A 347 3.54 -1.49 -2.08
N LEU A 348 2.38 -1.21 -1.48
CA LEU A 348 2.28 -0.88 -0.05
C LEU A 348 2.91 -1.96 0.83
N VAL A 349 2.68 -3.23 0.48
CA VAL A 349 3.25 -4.38 1.21
C VAL A 349 4.77 -4.39 1.10
N SER A 350 5.33 -4.01 -0.04
CA SER A 350 6.77 -3.89 -0.25
C SER A 350 7.39 -2.81 0.63
N GLY A 351 6.76 -1.62 0.70
CA GLY A 351 7.20 -0.53 1.56
C GLY A 351 7.24 -0.93 3.04
N ALA A 352 6.19 -1.60 3.52
CA ALA A 352 6.14 -2.14 4.87
C ALA A 352 7.21 -3.22 5.08
N GLY A 353 7.41 -4.13 4.12
CA GLY A 353 8.43 -5.17 4.16
C GLY A 353 9.85 -4.60 4.26
N PHE A 354 10.18 -3.56 3.50
CA PHE A 354 11.47 -2.89 3.58
C PHE A 354 11.67 -2.16 4.92
N LEU A 355 10.62 -1.52 5.46
CA LEU A 355 10.69 -0.88 6.76
C LEU A 355 10.98 -1.91 7.87
N ILE A 356 10.25 -3.03 7.88
CA ILE A 356 10.47 -4.14 8.81
C ILE A 356 11.90 -4.68 8.65
N ALA A 357 12.35 -4.92 7.42
CA ALA A 357 13.72 -5.35 7.15
C ALA A 357 14.77 -4.36 7.70
N GLY A 358 14.49 -3.05 7.59
CA GLY A 358 15.37 -2.00 8.10
C GLY A 358 15.41 -1.95 9.62
N VAL A 359 14.29 -2.17 10.30
CA VAL A 359 14.26 -2.28 11.76
C VAL A 359 14.97 -3.55 12.24
N VAL A 360 14.73 -4.69 11.57
CA VAL A 360 15.40 -5.96 11.87
C VAL A 360 16.91 -5.89 11.62
N SER A 361 17.35 -5.11 10.62
CA SER A 361 18.78 -4.94 10.33
C SER A 361 19.55 -4.24 11.46
N LEU A 362 18.87 -3.44 12.29
CA LEU A 362 19.45 -2.85 13.51
C LEU A 362 19.76 -3.89 14.59
N ILE A 363 19.00 -5.00 14.63
CA ILE A 363 19.21 -6.09 15.59
C ILE A 363 20.28 -7.05 15.06
N SER A 364 20.17 -7.43 13.78
CA SER A 364 21.12 -8.32 13.12
C SER A 364 21.12 -8.04 11.63
N PHE A 365 22.27 -7.61 11.12
CA PHE A 365 22.46 -7.31 9.71
C PHE A 365 22.09 -8.50 8.80
N LYS A 366 22.47 -9.72 9.19
CA LYS A 366 22.17 -10.95 8.42
C LYS A 366 20.66 -11.24 8.39
N LEU A 367 19.96 -11.05 9.50
CA LEU A 367 18.50 -11.21 9.55
C LEU A 367 17.80 -10.12 8.74
N GLY A 368 18.26 -8.86 8.82
CA GLY A 368 17.73 -7.76 8.02
C GLY A 368 17.86 -8.02 6.52
N LEU A 369 19.01 -8.51 6.06
CA LEU A 369 19.20 -8.92 4.67
C LEU A 369 18.30 -10.08 4.26
N LEU A 370 18.10 -11.08 5.13
CA LEU A 370 17.21 -12.21 4.87
C LEU A 370 15.76 -11.74 4.73
N VAL A 371 15.29 -10.89 5.64
CA VAL A 371 13.93 -10.30 5.59
C VAL A 371 13.77 -9.43 4.35
N MET A 372 14.79 -8.65 3.98
CA MET A 372 14.79 -7.84 2.76
C MET A 372 14.70 -8.70 1.49
N ALA A 373 15.48 -9.78 1.41
CA ALA A 373 15.41 -10.73 0.29
C ALA A 373 14.04 -11.40 0.19
N ALA A 374 13.46 -11.82 1.33
CA ALA A 374 12.11 -12.36 1.38
C ALA A 374 11.04 -11.34 0.95
N ALA A 375 11.17 -10.08 1.37
CA ALA A 375 10.28 -8.99 0.96
C ALA A 375 10.38 -8.69 -0.55
N LEU A 376 11.59 -8.71 -1.11
CA LEU A 376 11.81 -8.56 -2.56
C LEU A 376 11.18 -9.70 -3.36
N LEU A 377 11.43 -10.96 -2.98
CA LEU A 377 10.86 -12.13 -3.65
C LEU A 377 9.33 -12.14 -3.56
N SER A 378 8.78 -11.79 -2.40
CA SER A 378 7.33 -11.66 -2.21
C SER A 378 6.74 -10.57 -3.10
N THR A 379 7.39 -9.40 -3.15
CA THR A 379 6.99 -8.27 -4.01
C THR A 379 7.01 -8.66 -5.48
N LEU A 380 8.06 -9.37 -5.92
CA LEU A 380 8.20 -9.85 -7.29
C LEU A 380 7.06 -10.81 -7.65
N GLY A 381 6.79 -11.80 -6.78
CA GLY A 381 5.70 -12.75 -6.98
C GLY A 381 4.32 -12.08 -7.05
N ILE A 382 4.03 -11.19 -6.09
CA ILE A 382 2.76 -10.46 -6.06
C ILE A 382 2.61 -9.56 -7.29
N SER A 383 3.67 -8.86 -7.72
CA SER A 383 3.63 -7.99 -8.89
C SER A 383 3.41 -8.77 -10.18
N LEU A 384 4.03 -9.94 -10.33
CA LEU A 384 3.85 -10.81 -11.49
C LEU A 384 2.41 -11.37 -11.55
N VAL A 385 1.90 -11.88 -10.43
CA VAL A 385 0.52 -12.38 -10.34
C VAL A 385 -0.47 -11.24 -10.59
N GLY A 386 -0.30 -10.10 -9.91
CA GLY A 386 -1.15 -8.92 -10.08
C GLY A 386 -1.18 -8.43 -11.51
N ALA A 387 -0.02 -8.33 -12.18
CA ALA A 387 0.04 -7.94 -13.58
C ALA A 387 -0.61 -8.98 -14.50
N SER A 388 -0.44 -10.28 -14.24
CA SER A 388 -1.06 -11.34 -15.04
C SER A 388 -2.60 -11.35 -14.95
N VAL A 389 -3.14 -11.10 -13.75
CA VAL A 389 -4.60 -11.02 -13.52
C VAL A 389 -5.15 -9.75 -14.14
N ALA A 390 -4.48 -8.60 -13.95
CA ALA A 390 -4.89 -7.34 -14.54
C ALA A 390 -4.91 -7.37 -16.08
N SER A 391 -4.01 -8.15 -16.69
CA SER A 391 -3.93 -8.36 -18.14
C SER A 391 -4.78 -9.52 -18.68
N GLN A 392 -5.48 -10.24 -17.80
CA GLN A 392 -6.29 -11.42 -18.12
C GLN A 392 -5.52 -12.43 -18.97
N VAL A 393 -4.24 -12.64 -18.65
CA VAL A 393 -3.41 -13.61 -19.36
C VAL A 393 -3.93 -15.03 -19.07
N THR A 394 -4.37 -15.72 -20.12
CA THR A 394 -4.77 -17.14 -20.07
C THR A 394 -3.68 -17.99 -19.41
N LYS A 395 -4.06 -18.97 -18.58
CA LYS A 395 -3.12 -19.83 -17.83
C LYS A 395 -2.03 -20.47 -18.71
N GLU A 396 -2.38 -20.85 -19.94
CA GLU A 396 -1.46 -21.42 -20.94
C GLU A 396 -0.30 -20.50 -21.33
N LYS A 397 -0.52 -19.17 -21.27
CA LYS A 397 0.45 -18.16 -21.68
C LYS A 397 1.18 -17.53 -20.49
N LEU A 398 0.83 -17.89 -19.26
CA LEU A 398 1.37 -17.30 -18.03
C LEU A 398 2.88 -17.49 -17.93
N TRP A 399 3.40 -18.68 -18.23
CA TRP A 399 4.85 -18.93 -18.24
C TRP A 399 5.60 -18.09 -19.26
N SER A 400 5.07 -18.00 -20.49
CA SER A 400 5.64 -17.16 -21.54
C SER A 400 5.63 -15.68 -21.14
N TYR A 401 4.56 -15.22 -20.49
CA TYR A 401 4.46 -13.86 -19.96
C TYR A 401 5.56 -13.58 -18.92
N ILE A 402 5.70 -14.45 -17.91
CA ILE A 402 6.71 -14.28 -16.86
C ILE A 402 8.13 -14.24 -17.45
N VAL A 403 8.47 -15.21 -18.30
CA VAL A 403 9.81 -15.29 -18.90
C VAL A 403 10.10 -14.04 -19.73
N LEU A 404 9.15 -13.60 -20.57
CA LEU A 404 9.29 -12.37 -21.34
C LEU A 404 9.46 -11.15 -20.45
N SER A 405 8.69 -11.04 -19.35
CA SER A 405 8.76 -9.93 -18.41
C SER A 405 10.11 -9.81 -17.73
N VAL A 406 10.68 -10.94 -17.31
CA VAL A 406 12.02 -10.99 -16.72
C VAL A 406 13.08 -10.67 -17.78
N CYS A 407 13.00 -11.24 -18.98
CA CYS A 407 13.94 -10.93 -20.07
C CYS A 407 13.92 -9.45 -20.45
N ALA A 408 12.74 -8.85 -20.63
CA ALA A 408 12.60 -7.44 -20.95
C ALA A 408 13.09 -6.54 -19.81
N TYR A 409 12.87 -6.93 -18.55
CA TYR A 409 13.43 -6.23 -17.40
C TYR A 409 14.96 -6.23 -17.45
N LEU A 410 15.60 -7.38 -17.67
CA LEU A 410 17.06 -7.49 -17.71
C LEU A 410 17.66 -6.67 -18.86
N LEU A 411 17.00 -6.65 -20.02
CA LEU A 411 17.41 -5.80 -21.16
C LEU A 411 17.31 -4.31 -20.82
N LEU A 412 16.18 -3.86 -20.25
CA LEU A 412 16.01 -2.47 -19.83
C LEU A 412 17.01 -2.09 -18.73
N PHE A 413 17.22 -2.97 -17.76
CA PHE A 413 18.17 -2.74 -16.68
C PHE A 413 19.60 -2.62 -17.20
N GLY A 414 20.03 -3.47 -18.13
CA GLY A 414 21.34 -3.37 -18.78
C GLY A 414 21.50 -2.05 -19.55
N LEU A 415 20.51 -1.69 -20.36
CA LEU A 415 20.51 -0.42 -21.11
C LEU A 415 20.60 0.80 -20.20
N PHE A 416 19.87 0.80 -19.08
CA PHE A 416 19.95 1.88 -18.11
C PHE A 416 21.27 1.86 -17.32
N GLY A 417 21.81 0.68 -17.03
CA GLY A 417 23.11 0.52 -16.39
C GLY A 417 24.22 1.18 -17.21
N ASP A 418 24.26 0.88 -18.51
CA ASP A 418 25.23 1.45 -19.46
C ASP A 418 25.05 2.96 -19.65
N LEU A 419 23.84 3.50 -19.45
CA LEU A 419 23.58 4.94 -19.56
C LEU A 419 24.07 5.73 -18.33
N ILE A 420 24.14 5.08 -17.16
CA ILE A 420 24.47 5.71 -15.88
C ILE A 420 25.96 5.57 -15.54
N LEU A 421 26.56 4.45 -15.93
CA LEU A 421 28.00 4.17 -15.77
C LEU A 421 28.81 4.97 -16.79
#